data_AF-A0A4Y9ZGT5-F1
#
_entry.id   AF-A0A4Y9ZGT5-F1
#
_cell.length_a   1.000
_cell.length_b   1.000
_cell.length_c   1.000
_cell.angle_alpha   90.00
_cell.angle_beta   90.00
_cell.angle_gamma   90.00
#
_symmetry.space_group_name_H-M   'P 1'
#
loop_
_entity.id
_entity.type
_entity.pdbx_description
1 polymer ?
#
loop_
_entity_poly.entity_id
_entity_poly.type
_entity_poly.pdbx_seq_one_letter_code
_entity_poly.pdbx_strand_id
1 'polypeptide(L)'
;MPSTTALFRSKPDTIKDILLDIEEHFELNEETLKTITSQFLTDFNLGLGEYGKAMAMIPTFVHGVPDGTETGTFLALDLGGTNLRVCQVELYGDKTFSLRQQKYKVSEALKTGEVTVLFDYLADSVDAFLTSSPTSAPNFVPGTPVIEGDPLPLGLTFSFPVEQTALDQGYLLTWTKGFAAKKAVGNDVVKLLQDAFDRKHLHVKCVSLVNDTVGALLSRAYTGGSCVLGAIFGTGTNGAYVEQVSNIHKLRNNPVYKKGGEMIINTEWGAFNNSRTVLPTTPFDNKVDRESINPHKQAFEKYISGMYLGEIVRNILLALIDAAPHPILFKGKASEHVNKHYGLDTEILSLMEDAWESKPDGPPH
;
A
#
# COMPACT_ATOMS: atom_id res chain seq x y z
N MET A 1 -24.81 29.42 -7.32
CA MET A 1 -24.91 28.46 -8.45
C MET A 1 -23.60 27.71 -8.53
N PRO A 2 -23.58 26.39 -8.71
CA PRO A 2 -22.33 25.66 -8.86
C PRO A 2 -21.63 26.11 -10.15
N SER A 3 -20.48 26.78 -10.02
CA SER A 3 -19.60 27.10 -11.14
C SER A 3 -18.84 25.84 -11.56
N THR A 4 -18.65 25.62 -12.85
CA THR A 4 -17.98 24.43 -13.40
C THR A 4 -16.59 24.74 -13.94
N THR A 5 -16.11 25.96 -13.71
CA THR A 5 -14.72 26.37 -13.93
C THR A 5 -14.02 26.40 -12.58
N ALA A 6 -12.83 25.79 -12.49
CA ALA A 6 -12.04 25.57 -11.28
C ALA A 6 -11.58 26.85 -10.52
N LEU A 7 -12.21 28.00 -10.78
CA LEU A 7 -12.01 29.30 -10.15
C LEU A 7 -13.42 29.87 -9.87
N PHE A 8 -13.81 29.95 -8.60
CA PHE A 8 -15.21 30.11 -8.19
C PHE A 8 -15.61 31.53 -7.76
N ARG A 9 -14.72 32.53 -7.86
CA ARG A 9 -15.11 33.94 -7.74
C ARG A 9 -15.58 34.51 -9.06
N SER A 10 -16.68 35.27 -9.01
CA SER A 10 -17.29 35.96 -10.14
C SER A 10 -16.44 37.08 -10.74
N LYS A 11 -15.26 37.37 -10.17
CA LYS A 11 -14.16 38.23 -10.66
C LYS A 11 -13.04 38.23 -9.61
N PRO A 12 -11.97 37.43 -9.74
CA PRO A 12 -10.74 37.70 -9.02
C PRO A 12 -10.12 38.99 -9.60
N ASP A 13 -9.92 40.01 -8.77
CA ASP A 13 -9.34 41.29 -9.22
C ASP A 13 -7.81 41.18 -9.40
N THR A 14 -7.18 40.17 -8.82
CA THR A 14 -5.74 39.91 -8.92
C THR A 14 -5.38 38.43 -9.05
N ILE A 15 -4.17 38.14 -9.55
CA ILE A 15 -3.59 36.78 -9.53
C ILE A 15 -3.51 36.23 -8.09
N LYS A 16 -3.29 37.11 -7.11
CA LYS A 16 -3.22 36.72 -5.71
C LYS A 16 -4.55 36.12 -5.23
N ASP A 17 -5.67 36.72 -5.60
CA ASP A 17 -6.99 36.21 -5.21
C ASP A 17 -7.27 34.82 -5.81
N ILE A 18 -6.80 34.59 -7.04
CA ILE A 18 -6.90 33.27 -7.70
C ILE A 18 -6.12 32.20 -6.93
N LEU A 19 -4.89 32.52 -6.51
CA LEU A 19 -4.05 31.59 -5.76
C LEU A 19 -4.63 31.31 -4.37
N LEU A 20 -5.15 32.34 -3.69
CA LEU A 20 -5.84 32.19 -2.39
C LEU A 20 -7.10 31.33 -2.51
N ASP A 21 -7.90 31.50 -3.57
CA ASP A 21 -9.08 30.66 -3.81
C ASP A 21 -8.70 29.17 -4.02
N ILE A 22 -7.58 28.90 -4.69
CA ILE A 22 -7.07 27.54 -4.85
C ILE A 22 -6.60 27.00 -3.50
N GLU A 23 -5.85 27.79 -2.73
CA GLU A 23 -5.35 27.43 -1.40
C GLU A 23 -6.50 27.06 -0.46
N GLU A 24 -7.57 27.86 -0.42
CA GLU A 24 -8.76 27.65 0.41
C GLU A 24 -9.47 26.30 0.11
N HIS A 25 -9.34 25.75 -1.11
CA HIS A 25 -9.88 24.42 -1.44
C HIS A 25 -9.10 23.26 -0.81
N PHE A 26 -7.83 23.47 -0.44
CA PHE A 26 -6.97 22.47 0.16
C PHE A 26 -6.80 22.65 1.68
N GLU A 27 -7.31 23.76 2.22
CA GLU A 27 -7.35 23.98 3.66
C GLU A 27 -8.39 23.08 4.35
N LEU A 28 -7.99 22.46 5.47
CA LEU A 28 -8.88 21.66 6.31
C LEU A 28 -9.00 22.29 7.69
N ASN A 29 -10.21 22.77 8.00
CA ASN A 29 -10.51 23.24 9.34
C ASN A 29 -10.79 22.07 10.30
N GLU A 30 -10.76 22.38 11.61
CA GLU A 30 -10.92 21.39 12.67
C GLU A 30 -12.27 20.65 12.59
N GLU A 31 -13.35 21.33 12.23
CA GLU A 31 -14.68 20.74 12.09
C GLU A 31 -14.74 19.70 10.96
N THR A 32 -14.09 20.01 9.84
CA THR A 32 -13.98 19.11 8.69
C THR A 32 -13.18 17.86 9.08
N LEU A 33 -12.04 18.03 9.76
CA LEU A 33 -11.25 16.91 10.26
C LEU A 33 -12.05 16.01 11.21
N LYS A 34 -12.77 16.59 12.18
CA LYS A 34 -13.66 15.85 13.10
C LYS A 34 -14.75 15.08 12.35
N THR A 35 -15.33 15.68 11.32
CA THR A 35 -16.35 15.04 10.47
C THR A 35 -15.77 13.84 9.72
N ILE A 36 -14.60 14.02 9.09
CA ILE A 36 -13.88 12.94 8.40
C ILE A 36 -13.55 11.81 9.37
N THR A 37 -12.99 12.12 10.54
CA THR A 37 -12.65 11.11 11.56
C THR A 37 -13.89 10.34 12.04
N SER A 38 -15.02 11.03 12.27
CA SER A 38 -16.26 10.39 12.70
C SER A 38 -16.80 9.42 11.64
N GLN A 39 -16.74 9.81 10.37
CA GLN A 39 -17.12 8.93 9.26
C GLN A 39 -16.11 7.77 9.10
N PHE A 40 -14.82 8.01 9.31
CA PHE A 40 -13.78 6.98 9.25
C PHE A 40 -14.02 5.88 10.28
N LEU A 41 -14.35 6.26 11.52
CA LEU A 41 -14.73 5.32 12.57
C LEU A 41 -16.06 4.60 12.27
N THR A 42 -16.99 5.27 11.59
CA THR A 42 -18.24 4.64 11.13
C THR A 42 -17.95 3.56 10.09
N ASP A 43 -17.13 3.85 9.07
CA ASP A 43 -16.75 2.91 8.02
C ASP A 43 -15.90 1.74 8.58
N PHE A 44 -15.05 1.99 9.58
CA PHE A 44 -14.37 0.95 10.36
C PHE A 44 -15.35 -0.06 10.95
N ASN A 45 -16.34 0.43 11.71
CA ASN A 45 -17.33 -0.43 12.36
C ASN A 45 -18.18 -1.19 11.34
N LEU A 46 -18.52 -0.56 10.22
CA LEU A 46 -19.23 -1.23 9.11
C LEU A 46 -18.40 -2.38 8.54
N GLY A 47 -17.10 -2.15 8.27
CA GLY A 47 -16.21 -3.17 7.73
C GLY A 47 -15.90 -4.31 8.71
N LEU A 48 -15.84 -4.04 10.02
CA LEU A 48 -15.73 -5.08 11.05
C LEU A 48 -17.03 -5.89 11.19
N GLY A 49 -18.17 -5.25 10.95
CA GLY A 49 -19.50 -5.83 11.03
C GLY A 49 -19.84 -6.79 9.89
N GLU A 50 -19.47 -6.44 8.66
CA GLU A 50 -19.93 -7.11 7.45
C GLU A 50 -18.85 -7.19 6.37
N TYR A 51 -18.89 -8.24 5.56
CA TYR A 51 -18.07 -8.34 4.34
C TYR A 51 -18.60 -7.44 3.22
N GLY A 52 -17.76 -7.12 2.23
CA GLY A 52 -18.16 -6.37 1.03
C GLY A 52 -18.36 -4.87 1.24
N LYS A 53 -17.88 -4.30 2.35
CA LYS A 53 -17.81 -2.85 2.56
C LYS A 53 -16.57 -2.25 1.89
N ALA A 54 -16.61 -0.93 1.67
CA ALA A 54 -15.52 -0.22 1.01
C ALA A 54 -14.21 -0.36 1.80
N MET A 55 -14.24 -0.03 3.10
CA MET A 55 -13.21 -0.43 4.04
C MET A 55 -13.39 -1.91 4.38
N ALA A 56 -12.52 -2.75 3.85
CA ALA A 56 -12.70 -4.19 3.92
C ALA A 56 -12.43 -4.75 5.34
N MET A 57 -11.59 -4.08 6.13
CA MET A 57 -11.24 -4.48 7.51
C MET A 57 -10.87 -5.97 7.60
N ILE A 58 -9.98 -6.42 6.73
CA ILE A 58 -9.66 -7.83 6.49
C ILE A 58 -9.04 -8.45 7.76
N PRO A 59 -9.66 -9.52 8.31
CA PRO A 59 -9.07 -10.29 9.40
C PRO A 59 -7.82 -11.05 8.93
N THR A 60 -6.67 -10.81 9.56
CA THR A 60 -5.38 -11.35 9.11
C THR A 60 -5.02 -12.69 9.75
N PHE A 61 -5.77 -13.13 10.77
CA PHE A 61 -5.46 -14.31 11.58
C PHE A 61 -4.10 -14.28 12.30
N VAL A 62 -3.49 -13.09 12.41
CA VAL A 62 -2.33 -12.85 13.26
C VAL A 62 -2.82 -12.44 14.65
N HIS A 63 -2.58 -13.30 15.65
CA HIS A 63 -3.22 -13.25 16.98
C HIS A 63 -2.46 -12.47 18.06
N GLY A 64 -1.83 -11.36 17.69
CA GLY A 64 -1.06 -10.53 18.61
C GLY A 64 0.17 -9.93 17.94
N VAL A 65 1.02 -9.33 18.76
CA VAL A 65 2.27 -8.71 18.33
C VAL A 65 3.45 -9.46 18.94
N PRO A 66 4.58 -9.54 18.24
CA PRO A 66 5.77 -10.21 18.74
C PRO A 66 6.29 -9.54 20.01
N ASP A 67 6.82 -10.34 20.93
CA ASP A 67 7.42 -9.86 22.18
C ASP A 67 8.95 -9.72 22.10
N GLY A 68 9.54 -10.16 20.98
CA GLY A 68 10.97 -10.10 20.72
C GLY A 68 11.72 -11.36 21.11
N THR A 69 11.05 -12.37 21.69
CA THR A 69 11.64 -13.65 22.08
C THR A 69 11.67 -14.67 20.95
N GLU A 70 11.06 -14.34 19.80
CA GLU A 70 11.05 -15.19 18.62
C GLU A 70 12.46 -15.45 18.11
N THR A 71 12.76 -16.71 17.78
CA THR A 71 14.04 -17.15 17.25
C THR A 71 13.84 -17.96 15.98
N GLY A 72 14.90 -18.06 15.17
CA GLY A 72 14.95 -18.96 14.02
C GLY A 72 15.17 -18.25 12.70
N THR A 73 15.26 -19.05 11.64
CA THR A 73 15.49 -18.58 10.27
C THR A 73 14.22 -18.71 9.45
N PHE A 74 13.82 -17.61 8.84
CA PHE A 74 12.59 -17.50 8.04
C PHE A 74 12.90 -16.87 6.68
N LEU A 75 12.14 -17.27 5.66
CA LEU A 75 12.08 -16.54 4.42
C LEU A 75 10.91 -15.55 4.43
N ALA A 76 11.08 -14.43 3.77
CA ALA A 76 9.98 -13.55 3.41
C ALA A 76 10.03 -13.24 1.92
N LEU A 77 8.86 -13.27 1.29
CA LEU A 77 8.70 -12.96 -0.12
C LEU A 77 7.78 -11.76 -0.27
N ASP A 78 8.28 -10.66 -0.82
CA ASP A 78 7.54 -9.41 -1.00
C ASP A 78 7.37 -9.11 -2.49
N LEU A 79 6.13 -9.30 -2.97
CA LEU A 79 5.76 -9.03 -4.36
C LEU A 79 5.27 -7.59 -4.51
N GLY A 80 6.17 -6.71 -4.91
CA GLY A 80 5.86 -5.32 -5.24
C GLY A 80 5.39 -5.11 -6.69
N GLY A 81 5.08 -3.85 -7.00
CA GLY A 81 4.64 -3.42 -8.34
C GLY A 81 5.70 -3.60 -9.44
N THR A 82 6.98 -3.48 -9.10
CA THR A 82 8.09 -3.46 -10.08
C THR A 82 9.14 -4.53 -9.77
N ASN A 83 9.32 -4.85 -8.50
CA ASN A 83 10.34 -5.78 -8.04
C ASN A 83 9.71 -6.78 -7.07
N LEU A 84 10.17 -8.02 -7.17
CA LEU A 84 10.07 -9.04 -6.15
C LEU A 84 11.27 -8.90 -5.22
N ARG A 85 11.06 -9.08 -3.93
CA ARG A 85 12.14 -9.16 -2.95
C ARG A 85 12.06 -10.50 -2.23
N VAL A 86 13.18 -11.22 -2.22
CA VAL A 86 13.38 -12.41 -1.40
C VAL A 86 14.26 -12.01 -0.22
N CYS A 87 13.84 -12.32 0.99
CA CYS A 87 14.56 -12.04 2.22
C CYS A 87 14.75 -13.34 3.00
N GLN A 88 15.91 -13.50 3.62
CA GLN A 88 16.15 -14.43 4.73
C GLN A 88 16.38 -13.60 5.98
N VAL A 89 15.57 -13.87 6.99
CA VAL A 89 15.61 -13.21 8.29
C VAL A 89 16.01 -14.24 9.33
N GLU A 90 17.04 -13.93 10.11
CA GLU A 90 17.41 -14.71 11.28
C GLU A 90 17.08 -13.90 12.54
N LEU A 91 16.11 -14.37 13.33
CA LEU A 91 15.70 -13.75 14.58
C LEU A 91 16.52 -14.32 15.73
N TYR A 92 17.07 -13.44 16.57
CA TYR A 92 17.96 -13.83 17.67
C TYR A 92 17.27 -13.94 19.04
N GLY A 93 15.98 -13.62 19.16
CA GLY A 93 15.23 -13.73 20.41
C GLY A 93 15.55 -12.64 21.44
N ASP A 94 16.26 -11.60 21.01
CA ASP A 94 16.67 -10.46 21.83
C ASP A 94 16.30 -9.11 21.17
N LYS A 95 15.27 -9.13 20.31
CA LYS A 95 14.83 -7.99 19.49
C LYS A 95 15.80 -7.58 18.39
N THR A 96 16.88 -8.33 18.18
CA THR A 96 17.80 -8.15 17.05
C THR A 96 17.61 -9.24 16.00
N PHE A 97 18.07 -8.97 14.77
CA PHE A 97 17.96 -9.89 13.64
C PHE A 97 19.06 -9.62 12.60
N SER A 98 19.35 -10.60 11.76
CA SER A 98 20.08 -10.38 10.50
C SER A 98 19.16 -10.50 9.30
N LEU A 99 19.48 -9.77 8.24
CA LEU A 99 18.72 -9.73 7.00
C LEU A 99 19.64 -9.90 5.80
N ARG A 100 19.42 -10.96 5.02
CA ARG A 100 19.93 -11.11 3.66
C ARG A 100 18.77 -10.90 2.70
N GLN A 101 18.92 -10.05 1.70
CA GLN A 101 17.86 -9.80 0.71
C GLN A 101 18.39 -9.68 -0.71
N GLN A 102 17.57 -10.07 -1.69
CA GLN A 102 17.83 -9.88 -3.10
C GLN A 102 16.56 -9.41 -3.81
N LYS A 103 16.74 -8.56 -4.83
CA LYS A 103 15.65 -8.03 -5.65
C LYS A 103 15.68 -8.66 -7.03
N TYR A 104 14.51 -8.98 -7.54
CA TYR A 104 14.30 -9.57 -8.86
C TYR A 104 13.27 -8.71 -9.61
N LYS A 105 13.58 -8.31 -10.84
CA LYS A 105 12.69 -7.45 -11.62
C LYS A 105 11.47 -8.23 -12.08
N VAL A 106 10.27 -7.69 -11.92
CA VAL A 106 9.04 -8.31 -12.44
C VAL A 106 8.72 -7.68 -13.80
N SER A 107 8.75 -8.49 -14.86
CA SER A 107 8.45 -8.02 -16.21
C SER A 107 6.95 -7.82 -16.43
N GLU A 108 6.57 -6.96 -17.37
CA GLU A 108 5.15 -6.77 -17.75
C GLU A 108 4.49 -8.05 -18.26
N ALA A 109 5.26 -8.93 -18.91
CA ALA A 109 4.78 -10.24 -19.34
C ALA A 109 4.40 -11.13 -18.15
N LEU A 110 5.15 -11.09 -17.05
CA LEU A 110 4.81 -11.81 -15.81
C LEU A 110 3.56 -11.23 -15.14
N LYS A 111 3.38 -9.90 -15.18
CA LYS A 111 2.22 -9.22 -14.59
C LYS A 111 0.92 -9.53 -15.31
N THR A 112 0.95 -9.76 -16.62
CA THR A 112 -0.24 -9.88 -17.48
C THR A 112 -0.43 -11.29 -18.06
N GLY A 113 0.53 -12.19 -17.84
CA GLY A 113 0.54 -13.57 -18.31
C GLY A 113 -0.38 -14.50 -17.52
N GLU A 114 -0.07 -15.79 -17.50
CA GLU A 114 -0.78 -16.78 -16.67
C GLU A 114 -0.25 -16.75 -15.23
N VAL A 115 -1.13 -16.92 -14.24
CA VAL A 115 -0.76 -16.94 -12.82
C VAL A 115 0.30 -18.00 -12.51
N THR A 116 0.24 -19.17 -13.14
CA THR A 116 1.20 -20.24 -12.89
C THR A 116 2.62 -19.82 -13.28
N VAL A 117 2.77 -19.05 -14.36
CA VAL A 117 4.07 -18.53 -14.82
C VAL A 117 4.62 -17.48 -13.85
N LEU A 118 3.76 -16.62 -13.31
CA LEU A 118 4.15 -15.65 -12.27
C LEU A 118 4.64 -16.38 -11.01
N PHE A 119 3.88 -17.36 -10.51
CA PHE A 119 4.22 -18.07 -9.28
C PHE A 119 5.41 -19.03 -9.47
N ASP A 120 5.59 -19.61 -10.66
CA ASP A 120 6.82 -20.33 -11.01
C ASP A 120 8.04 -19.40 -10.97
N TYR A 121 7.91 -18.17 -11.48
CA TYR A 121 8.97 -17.16 -11.38
C TYR A 121 9.28 -16.75 -9.92
N LEU A 122 8.27 -16.67 -9.06
CA LEU A 122 8.47 -16.45 -7.63
C LEU A 122 9.31 -17.57 -7.02
N ALA A 123 8.99 -18.83 -7.35
CA ALA A 123 9.72 -20.00 -6.89
C ALA A 123 11.15 -20.06 -7.44
N ASP A 124 11.36 -19.74 -8.72
CA ASP A 124 12.70 -19.62 -9.33
C ASP A 124 13.55 -18.56 -8.63
N SER A 125 12.94 -17.45 -8.22
CA SER A 125 13.64 -16.38 -7.51
C SER A 125 14.07 -16.82 -6.11
N VAL A 126 13.25 -17.61 -5.41
CA VAL A 126 13.60 -18.22 -4.12
C VAL A 126 14.73 -19.24 -4.29
N ASP A 127 14.64 -20.11 -5.31
CA ASP A 127 15.71 -21.08 -5.61
C ASP A 127 17.04 -20.38 -5.91
N ALA A 128 17.02 -19.37 -6.78
CA ALA A 128 18.20 -18.57 -7.10
C ALA A 128 18.79 -17.87 -5.86
N PHE A 129 17.93 -17.37 -4.96
CA PHE A 129 18.37 -16.76 -3.71
C PHE A 129 19.07 -17.76 -2.80
N LEU A 130 18.49 -18.95 -2.61
CA LEU A 130 19.03 -20.00 -1.74
C LEU A 130 20.32 -20.62 -2.30
N THR A 131 20.44 -20.73 -3.62
CA THR A 131 21.62 -21.30 -4.30
C THR A 131 22.73 -20.29 -4.54
N SER A 132 22.43 -18.98 -4.51
CA SER A 132 23.47 -17.96 -4.63
C SER A 132 24.42 -18.02 -3.42
N SER A 133 25.72 -18.22 -3.67
CA SER A 133 26.74 -18.06 -2.64
C SER A 133 26.74 -16.60 -2.14
N PRO A 134 26.83 -16.35 -0.83
CA PRO A 134 26.95 -14.99 -0.30
C PRO A 134 28.33 -14.43 -0.64
N THR A 135 28.48 -13.92 -1.86
CA THR A 135 29.50 -12.93 -2.15
C THR A 135 29.15 -11.71 -1.31
N SER A 136 29.97 -11.42 -0.28
CA SER A 136 29.95 -10.19 0.53
C SER A 136 29.16 -10.19 1.86
N ALA A 137 29.20 -11.28 2.64
CA ALA A 137 28.98 -11.20 4.09
C ALA A 137 30.16 -11.88 4.82
N PRO A 138 30.90 -11.17 5.69
CA PRO A 138 31.91 -11.81 6.52
C PRO A 138 31.17 -12.69 7.55
N ASN A 139 31.46 -13.99 7.54
CA ASN A 139 30.92 -15.05 8.42
C ASN A 139 29.75 -15.88 7.87
N PHE A 140 29.68 -16.13 6.55
CA PHE A 140 28.88 -17.24 6.05
C PHE A 140 29.78 -18.42 5.69
N VAL A 141 29.59 -19.57 6.35
CA VAL A 141 30.24 -20.82 5.97
C VAL A 141 29.46 -21.42 4.79
N PRO A 142 30.06 -21.59 3.60
CA PRO A 142 29.40 -22.28 2.51
C PRO A 142 29.42 -23.78 2.78
N GLY A 143 28.23 -24.38 2.89
CA GLY A 143 28.07 -25.84 2.86
C GLY A 143 27.01 -26.37 3.80
N THR A 144 25.77 -26.46 3.30
CA THR A 144 24.92 -27.64 3.52
C THR A 144 23.94 -27.77 2.34
N PRO A 145 24.15 -28.73 1.43
CA PRO A 145 23.10 -29.18 0.52
C PRO A 145 22.04 -29.93 1.32
N VAL A 146 20.75 -29.69 1.00
CA VAL A 146 19.55 -30.40 1.48
C VAL A 146 19.55 -30.67 2.98
N ILE A 147 18.93 -29.79 3.76
CA ILE A 147 18.69 -30.05 5.19
C ILE A 147 17.74 -31.25 5.30
N GLU A 148 18.25 -32.41 5.73
CA GLU A 148 17.44 -33.40 6.43
C GLU A 148 16.83 -32.70 7.65
N GLY A 149 15.57 -32.29 7.55
CA GLY A 149 14.87 -31.48 8.55
C GLY A 149 13.55 -30.92 8.02
N ASP A 150 12.88 -30.10 8.83
CA ASP A 150 11.62 -29.47 8.44
C ASP A 150 11.84 -28.43 7.31
N PRO A 151 10.86 -28.22 6.41
CA PRO A 151 10.94 -27.20 5.37
C PRO A 151 11.16 -25.80 5.93
N LEU A 152 11.94 -24.96 5.22
CA LEU A 152 12.18 -23.59 5.64
C LEU A 152 10.86 -22.77 5.57
N PRO A 153 10.38 -22.19 6.67
CA PRO A 153 9.15 -21.43 6.68
C PRO A 153 9.29 -20.12 5.90
N LEU A 154 8.32 -19.83 5.05
CA LEU A 154 8.23 -18.62 4.25
C LEU A 154 6.93 -17.86 4.55
N GLY A 155 7.05 -16.56 4.81
CA GLY A 155 5.93 -15.62 4.84
C GLY A 155 5.79 -14.91 3.49
N LEU A 156 4.60 -14.96 2.90
CA LEU A 156 4.27 -14.27 1.67
C LEU A 156 3.65 -12.91 1.99
N THR A 157 4.41 -11.84 1.77
CA THR A 157 3.91 -10.47 1.76
C THR A 157 3.24 -10.20 0.41
N PHE A 158 1.91 -10.17 0.39
CA PHE A 158 1.11 -10.04 -0.82
C PHE A 158 0.19 -8.83 -0.74
N SER A 159 0.68 -7.68 -1.20
CA SER A 159 -0.02 -6.40 -1.10
C SER A 159 -1.07 -6.20 -2.20
N PHE A 160 -2.00 -7.15 -2.32
CA PHE A 160 -3.17 -7.08 -3.19
C PHE A 160 -4.44 -7.40 -2.37
N PRO A 161 -5.63 -6.95 -2.82
CA PRO A 161 -6.88 -7.32 -2.16
C PRO A 161 -7.08 -8.83 -2.12
N VAL A 162 -7.06 -9.40 -0.91
CA VAL A 162 -7.26 -10.82 -0.64
C VAL A 162 -8.35 -11.02 0.41
N GLU A 163 -9.18 -12.03 0.22
CA GLU A 163 -10.05 -12.55 1.27
C GLU A 163 -9.28 -13.64 2.03
N GLN A 164 -8.78 -13.29 3.21
CA GLN A 164 -8.02 -14.20 4.05
C GLN A 164 -8.97 -14.99 4.96
N THR A 165 -8.81 -16.31 4.99
CA THR A 165 -9.66 -17.24 5.78
C THR A 165 -8.88 -17.98 6.86
N ALA A 166 -7.54 -17.98 6.77
CA ALA A 166 -6.61 -18.46 7.78
C ALA A 166 -5.27 -17.71 7.63
N LEU A 167 -4.33 -17.93 8.55
CA LEU A 167 -3.00 -17.31 8.45
C LEU A 167 -2.29 -17.69 7.14
N ASP A 168 -2.45 -18.94 6.70
CA ASP A 168 -1.84 -19.55 5.52
C ASP A 168 -2.84 -19.79 4.37
N GLN A 169 -3.94 -19.01 4.32
CA GLN A 169 -4.93 -19.17 3.27
C GLN A 169 -5.58 -17.83 2.89
N GLY A 170 -5.50 -17.45 1.62
CA GLY A 170 -6.18 -16.24 1.15
C GLY A 170 -6.42 -16.20 -0.34
N TYR A 171 -7.63 -15.76 -0.72
CA TYR A 171 -8.12 -15.78 -2.09
C TYR A 171 -7.99 -14.41 -2.73
N LEU A 172 -7.35 -14.33 -3.89
CA LEU A 172 -7.22 -13.04 -4.58
C LEU A 172 -8.59 -12.54 -5.05
N LEU A 173 -8.97 -11.32 -4.66
CA LEU A 173 -10.24 -10.70 -5.05
C LEU A 173 -10.12 -9.94 -6.37
N THR A 174 -9.06 -9.15 -6.53
CA THR A 174 -8.79 -8.39 -7.75
C THR A 174 -7.33 -8.02 -7.82
N TRP A 175 -6.78 -7.94 -9.03
CA TRP A 175 -5.47 -7.35 -9.22
C TRP A 175 -5.51 -5.82 -9.12
N THR A 176 -4.38 -5.25 -8.69
CA THR A 176 -4.10 -3.81 -8.64
C THR A 176 -2.65 -3.59 -9.12
N LYS A 177 -2.14 -2.34 -9.06
CA LYS A 177 -0.71 -2.02 -9.32
C LYS A 177 -0.20 -2.49 -10.70
N GLY A 178 -1.08 -2.53 -11.70
CA GLY A 178 -0.75 -2.95 -13.07
C GLY A 178 -0.68 -4.47 -13.29
N PHE A 179 -1.00 -5.29 -12.29
CA PHE A 179 -1.13 -6.74 -12.47
C PHE A 179 -2.46 -7.10 -13.12
N ALA A 180 -2.46 -8.17 -13.92
CA ALA A 180 -3.64 -8.74 -14.56
C ALA A 180 -3.44 -10.24 -14.87
N ALA A 181 -2.63 -10.95 -14.07
CA ALA A 181 -2.29 -12.34 -14.33
C ALA A 181 -3.55 -13.23 -14.35
N LYS A 182 -3.74 -13.95 -15.45
CA LYS A 182 -4.94 -14.74 -15.73
C LYS A 182 -5.07 -15.91 -14.76
N LYS A 183 -6.32 -16.26 -14.43
CA LYS A 183 -6.68 -17.38 -13.53
C LYS A 183 -6.17 -17.25 -12.09
N ALA A 184 -5.75 -16.05 -11.65
CA ALA A 184 -5.39 -15.81 -10.26
C ALA A 184 -6.60 -15.48 -9.38
N VAL A 185 -7.52 -14.64 -9.88
CA VAL A 185 -8.69 -14.18 -9.12
C VAL A 185 -9.55 -15.38 -8.69
N GLY A 186 -9.95 -15.39 -7.42
CA GLY A 186 -10.70 -16.47 -6.77
C GLY A 186 -9.86 -17.68 -6.35
N ASN A 187 -8.54 -17.66 -6.56
CA ASN A 187 -7.66 -18.76 -6.16
C ASN A 187 -6.84 -18.39 -4.93
N ASP A 188 -6.50 -19.41 -4.14
CA ASP A 188 -5.68 -19.29 -2.94
C ASP A 188 -4.21 -19.04 -3.32
N VAL A 189 -3.71 -17.86 -2.99
CA VAL A 189 -2.35 -17.43 -3.38
C VAL A 189 -1.26 -18.17 -2.60
N VAL A 190 -1.55 -18.63 -1.38
CA VAL A 190 -0.60 -19.45 -0.61
C VAL A 190 -0.46 -20.80 -1.26
N LYS A 191 -1.58 -21.42 -1.65
CA LYS A 191 -1.57 -22.67 -2.41
C LYS A 191 -0.88 -22.54 -3.76
N LEU A 192 -1.13 -21.47 -4.51
CA LEU A 192 -0.45 -21.22 -5.80
C LEU A 192 1.08 -21.16 -5.65
N LEU A 193 1.56 -20.54 -4.56
CA LEU A 193 2.99 -20.47 -4.26
C LEU A 193 3.55 -21.81 -3.79
N GLN A 194 2.83 -22.52 -2.90
CA GLN A 194 3.25 -23.84 -2.45
C GLN A 194 3.32 -24.83 -3.62
N ASP A 195 2.30 -24.87 -4.49
CA ASP A 195 2.29 -25.72 -5.67
C ASP A 195 3.49 -25.40 -6.60
N ALA A 196 3.95 -24.14 -6.65
CA ALA A 196 5.14 -23.74 -7.42
C ALA A 196 6.46 -24.21 -6.77
N PHE A 197 6.57 -24.14 -5.44
CA PHE A 197 7.70 -24.73 -4.70
C PHE A 197 7.75 -26.25 -4.91
N ASP A 198 6.60 -26.94 -4.83
CA ASP A 198 6.50 -28.38 -4.99
C ASP A 198 6.91 -28.83 -6.41
N ARG A 199 6.45 -28.10 -7.45
CA ARG A 199 6.85 -28.35 -8.85
C ARG A 199 8.36 -28.24 -9.09
N LYS A 200 9.05 -27.44 -8.28
CA LYS A 200 10.50 -27.22 -8.35
C LYS A 200 11.29 -28.00 -7.30
N HIS A 201 10.61 -28.83 -6.50
CA HIS A 201 11.21 -29.61 -5.42
C HIS A 201 11.97 -28.75 -4.39
N LEU A 202 11.49 -27.54 -4.11
CA LEU A 202 12.08 -26.67 -3.09
C LEU A 202 11.62 -27.10 -1.69
N HIS A 203 12.57 -27.21 -0.77
CA HIS A 203 12.29 -27.56 0.63
C HIS A 203 11.85 -26.33 1.45
N VAL A 204 10.80 -25.66 0.96
CA VAL A 204 10.25 -24.42 1.51
C VAL A 204 8.74 -24.58 1.70
N LYS A 205 8.22 -24.09 2.83
CA LYS A 205 6.79 -24.10 3.13
C LYS A 205 6.27 -22.68 3.29
N CYS A 206 5.27 -22.30 2.49
CA CYS A 206 4.57 -21.05 2.70
C CYS A 206 3.63 -21.21 3.91
N VAL A 207 3.94 -20.53 5.02
CA VAL A 207 3.24 -20.69 6.31
C VAL A 207 2.37 -19.48 6.68
N SER A 208 2.49 -18.38 5.93
CA SER A 208 1.65 -17.20 6.17
C SER A 208 1.47 -16.36 4.91
N LEU A 209 0.31 -15.70 4.86
CA LEU A 209 -0.04 -14.61 3.97
C LEU A 209 -0.18 -13.35 4.81
N VAL A 210 0.53 -12.30 4.41
CA VAL A 210 0.59 -11.05 5.18
C VAL A 210 0.48 -9.86 4.22
N ASN A 211 -0.23 -8.80 4.63
CA ASN A 211 -0.21 -7.52 3.94
C ASN A 211 1.01 -6.68 4.39
N ASP A 212 1.55 -5.82 3.52
CA ASP A 212 2.71 -4.97 3.86
C ASP A 212 2.51 -4.13 5.13
N THR A 213 1.32 -3.58 5.37
CA THR A 213 1.01 -2.82 6.60
C THR A 213 1.10 -3.68 7.86
N VAL A 214 0.67 -4.94 7.78
CA VAL A 214 0.76 -5.92 8.87
C VAL A 214 2.23 -6.29 9.12
N GLY A 215 3.00 -6.52 8.05
CA GLY A 215 4.44 -6.75 8.16
C GLY A 215 5.19 -5.56 8.76
N ALA A 216 4.81 -4.33 8.40
CA ALA A 216 5.38 -3.11 8.97
C ALA A 216 5.08 -3.00 10.49
N LEU A 217 3.85 -3.30 10.91
CA LEU A 217 3.46 -3.35 12.32
C LEU A 217 4.30 -4.38 13.08
N LEU A 218 4.32 -5.63 12.60
CA LEU A 218 5.00 -6.75 13.26
C LEU A 218 6.51 -6.54 13.37
N SER A 219 7.16 -6.07 12.29
CA SER A 219 8.60 -5.80 12.31
C SER A 219 8.98 -4.69 13.30
N ARG A 220 8.13 -3.66 13.43
CA ARG A 220 8.34 -2.63 14.44
C ARG A 220 8.06 -3.14 15.85
N ALA A 221 7.02 -3.97 16.04
CA ALA A 221 6.73 -4.59 17.32
C ALA A 221 7.89 -5.47 17.81
N TYR A 222 8.53 -6.25 16.93
CA TYR A 222 9.65 -7.13 17.32
C TYR A 222 10.85 -6.32 17.84
N THR A 223 11.24 -5.26 17.12
CA THR A 223 12.42 -4.46 17.46
C THR A 223 12.18 -3.43 18.57
N GLY A 224 11.01 -2.81 18.59
CA GLY A 224 10.69 -1.68 19.47
C GLY A 224 9.76 -2.03 20.64
N GLY A 225 9.08 -3.17 20.58
CA GLY A 225 7.95 -3.49 21.46
C GLY A 225 6.72 -2.60 21.22
N SER A 226 5.55 -3.05 21.69
CA SER A 226 4.35 -2.21 21.86
C SER A 226 3.78 -1.49 20.62
N CYS A 227 4.10 -1.93 19.41
CA CYS A 227 3.53 -1.36 18.19
C CYS A 227 2.14 -1.93 17.94
N VAL A 228 1.11 -1.07 17.93
CA VAL A 228 -0.30 -1.47 17.73
C VAL A 228 -0.88 -1.01 16.40
N LEU A 229 -0.11 -0.25 15.61
CA LEU A 229 -0.51 0.29 14.32
C LEU A 229 0.69 0.33 13.36
N GLY A 230 0.47 -0.15 12.15
CA GLY A 230 1.37 0.02 11.01
C GLY A 230 0.64 0.79 9.92
N ALA A 231 1.33 1.75 9.28
CA ALA A 231 0.77 2.52 8.18
C ALA A 231 1.78 2.62 7.04
N ILE A 232 1.28 2.61 5.82
CA ILE A 232 2.07 2.81 4.60
C ILE A 232 1.59 4.10 3.94
N PHE A 233 2.54 4.99 3.67
CA PHE A 233 2.37 6.20 2.87
C PHE A 233 3.41 6.17 1.75
N GLY A 234 3.00 5.70 0.58
CA GLY A 234 3.90 5.54 -0.57
C GLY A 234 3.12 5.69 -1.87
N THR A 235 3.36 4.80 -2.84
CA THR A 235 2.56 4.76 -4.08
C THR A 235 1.06 4.61 -3.78
N GLY A 236 0.72 3.79 -2.78
CA GLY A 236 -0.62 3.72 -2.19
C GLY A 236 -0.60 4.16 -0.74
N THR A 237 -1.75 4.12 -0.08
CA THR A 237 -1.82 4.24 1.38
C THR A 237 -2.73 3.19 1.98
N ASN A 238 -2.27 2.59 3.07
CA ASN A 238 -3.03 1.61 3.82
C ASN A 238 -2.59 1.59 5.30
N GLY A 239 -3.40 0.99 6.16
CA GLY A 239 -3.09 0.80 7.57
C GLY A 239 -3.50 -0.57 8.09
N ALA A 240 -2.79 -1.04 9.10
CA ALA A 240 -3.17 -2.18 9.91
C ALA A 240 -3.07 -1.83 11.39
N TYR A 241 -3.91 -2.44 12.22
CA TYR A 241 -3.91 -2.21 13.66
C TYR A 241 -4.35 -3.47 14.43
N VAL A 242 -4.04 -3.51 15.72
CA VAL A 242 -4.49 -4.56 16.64
C VAL A 242 -5.93 -4.28 17.08
N GLU A 243 -6.83 -5.25 16.85
CA GLU A 243 -8.25 -5.17 17.23
C GLU A 243 -8.63 -6.31 18.16
N GLN A 244 -9.62 -6.08 19.02
CA GLN A 244 -10.25 -7.14 19.80
C GLN A 244 -11.14 -8.00 18.92
N VAL A 245 -10.94 -9.32 18.99
CA VAL A 245 -11.72 -10.28 18.21
C VAL A 245 -13.24 -10.14 18.45
N SER A 246 -13.64 -9.71 19.66
CA SER A 246 -15.05 -9.43 20.00
C SER A 246 -15.68 -8.33 19.15
N ASN A 247 -14.89 -7.41 18.59
CA ASN A 247 -15.37 -6.31 17.74
C ASN A 247 -15.51 -6.74 16.27
N ILE A 248 -14.92 -7.88 15.87
CA ILE A 248 -14.93 -8.39 14.50
C ILE A 248 -16.21 -9.22 14.26
N HIS A 249 -17.38 -8.58 14.31
CA HIS A 249 -18.67 -9.29 14.29
C HIS A 249 -18.90 -10.14 13.03
N LYS A 250 -18.27 -9.83 11.90
CA LYS A 250 -18.35 -10.68 10.71
C LYS A 250 -17.74 -12.07 10.89
N LEU A 251 -16.89 -12.27 11.92
CA LEU A 251 -16.35 -13.56 12.32
C LEU A 251 -17.21 -14.29 13.37
N ARG A 252 -18.40 -13.81 13.75
CA ARG A 252 -19.23 -14.41 14.83
C ARG A 252 -19.45 -15.93 14.73
N ASN A 253 -19.42 -16.48 13.52
CA ASN A 253 -19.61 -17.91 13.26
C ASN A 253 -18.30 -18.70 13.14
N ASN A 254 -17.14 -18.02 13.16
CA ASN A 254 -15.81 -18.62 13.09
C ASN A 254 -15.35 -19.04 14.51
N PRO A 255 -14.70 -20.22 14.68
CA PRO A 255 -14.18 -20.66 15.99
C PRO A 255 -13.28 -19.64 16.70
N VAL A 256 -12.52 -18.85 15.93
CA VAL A 256 -11.65 -17.78 16.44
C VAL A 256 -12.43 -16.75 17.26
N TYR A 257 -13.66 -16.42 16.85
CA TYR A 257 -14.48 -15.43 17.57
C TYR A 257 -14.80 -15.87 18.99
N LYS A 258 -15.08 -17.16 19.19
CA LYS A 258 -15.34 -17.73 20.53
C LYS A 258 -14.08 -17.81 21.40
N LYS A 259 -12.92 -18.00 20.79
CA LYS A 259 -11.63 -18.01 21.49
C LYS A 259 -11.29 -16.63 22.07
N GLY A 260 -11.71 -15.56 21.38
CA GLY A 260 -11.43 -14.19 21.78
C GLY A 260 -9.94 -13.83 21.63
N GLY A 261 -9.52 -12.79 22.33
CA GLY A 261 -8.18 -12.21 22.24
C GLY A 261 -8.07 -11.16 21.15
N GLU A 262 -6.84 -10.92 20.70
CA GLU A 262 -6.52 -9.89 19.72
C GLU A 262 -6.32 -10.50 18.32
N MET A 263 -6.54 -9.68 17.30
CA MET A 263 -6.20 -9.97 15.92
C MET A 263 -5.79 -8.69 15.21
N ILE A 264 -4.73 -8.76 14.40
CA ILE A 264 -4.40 -7.64 13.51
C ILE A 264 -5.41 -7.57 12.38
N ILE A 265 -5.91 -6.37 12.10
CA ILE A 265 -6.78 -6.06 10.97
C ILE A 265 -6.00 -5.29 9.93
N ASN A 266 -6.05 -5.74 8.67
CA ASN A 266 -5.69 -4.93 7.52
C ASN A 266 -6.91 -4.09 7.11
N THR A 267 -6.83 -2.77 7.25
CA THR A 267 -8.00 -1.90 7.08
C THR A 267 -8.46 -1.78 5.62
N GLU A 268 -7.52 -1.86 4.67
CA GLU A 268 -7.71 -1.43 3.28
C GLU A 268 -8.33 -0.01 3.21
N TRP A 269 -7.80 0.92 4.03
CA TRP A 269 -8.39 2.25 4.20
C TRP A 269 -8.36 3.12 2.95
N GLY A 270 -7.64 2.72 1.89
CA GLY A 270 -7.59 3.47 0.64
C GLY A 270 -8.97 3.65 0.02
N ALA A 271 -9.89 2.72 0.28
CA ALA A 271 -11.27 2.76 -0.16
C ALA A 271 -12.22 3.53 0.79
N PHE A 272 -11.71 4.13 1.87
CA PHE A 272 -12.50 4.95 2.77
C PHE A 272 -13.27 6.02 1.99
N ASN A 273 -14.57 6.12 2.29
CA ASN A 273 -15.48 7.09 1.71
C ASN A 273 -15.44 7.17 0.17
N ASN A 274 -15.48 6.02 -0.52
CA ASN A 274 -15.62 5.97 -1.99
C ASN A 274 -16.82 6.78 -2.53
N SER A 275 -17.85 6.98 -1.70
CA SER A 275 -18.99 7.87 -1.99
C SER A 275 -18.65 9.36 -1.99
N ARG A 276 -17.49 9.75 -1.43
CA ARG A 276 -16.98 11.12 -1.29
C ARG A 276 -17.96 12.07 -0.58
N THR A 277 -18.74 11.55 0.36
CA THR A 277 -19.75 12.31 1.09
C THR A 277 -19.15 13.25 2.14
N VAL A 278 -17.96 12.94 2.65
CA VAL A 278 -17.27 13.77 3.66
C VAL A 278 -15.87 14.20 3.24
N LEU A 279 -15.32 13.63 2.16
CA LEU A 279 -14.00 14.00 1.66
C LEU A 279 -14.06 15.39 0.99
N PRO A 280 -13.08 16.27 1.28
CA PRO A 280 -13.00 17.66 0.79
C PRO A 280 -12.64 17.67 -0.70
N THR A 281 -13.61 17.32 -1.55
CA THR A 281 -13.35 17.00 -2.95
C THR A 281 -13.26 18.25 -3.80
N THR A 282 -12.12 18.44 -4.46
CA THR A 282 -11.93 19.52 -5.43
C THR A 282 -12.27 19.07 -6.87
N PRO A 283 -12.45 20.01 -7.81
CA PRO A 283 -12.54 19.68 -9.23
C PRO A 283 -11.31 18.93 -9.77
N PHE A 284 -10.14 19.14 -9.15
CA PHE A 284 -8.89 18.46 -9.52
C PHE A 284 -8.93 17.00 -9.10
N ASP A 285 -9.36 16.69 -7.88
CA ASP A 285 -9.54 15.30 -7.40
C ASP A 285 -10.55 14.54 -8.25
N ASN A 286 -11.63 15.20 -8.65
CA ASN A 286 -12.63 14.63 -9.54
C ASN A 286 -12.06 14.32 -10.93
N LYS A 287 -11.14 15.15 -11.43
CA LYS A 287 -10.46 14.87 -12.71
C LYS A 287 -9.53 13.67 -12.58
N VAL A 288 -8.71 13.64 -11.53
CA VAL A 288 -7.83 12.50 -11.22
C VAL A 288 -8.64 11.21 -11.11
N ASP A 289 -9.78 11.23 -10.43
CA ASP A 289 -10.65 10.05 -10.29
C ASP A 289 -11.20 9.55 -11.61
N ARG A 290 -11.72 10.44 -12.46
CA ARG A 290 -12.32 10.09 -13.75
C ARG A 290 -11.32 9.48 -14.73
N GLU A 291 -10.08 9.94 -14.69
CA GLU A 291 -9.01 9.51 -15.60
C GLU A 291 -8.18 8.34 -15.03
N SER A 292 -8.40 7.94 -13.76
CA SER A 292 -7.65 6.84 -13.15
C SER A 292 -8.07 5.48 -13.70
N ILE A 293 -7.24 4.47 -13.44
CA ILE A 293 -7.51 3.06 -13.79
C ILE A 293 -8.71 2.44 -13.03
N ASN A 294 -9.21 3.14 -12.01
CA ASN A 294 -10.23 2.66 -11.09
C ASN A 294 -11.16 3.82 -10.65
N PRO A 295 -11.96 4.40 -11.56
CA PRO A 295 -12.87 5.49 -11.23
C PRO A 295 -13.82 5.12 -10.09
N HIS A 296 -14.13 6.08 -9.22
CA HIS A 296 -14.99 5.92 -8.03
C HIS A 296 -14.53 4.88 -7.00
N LYS A 297 -13.29 4.42 -7.08
CA LYS A 297 -12.65 3.53 -6.11
C LYS A 297 -11.38 4.16 -5.57
N GLN A 298 -10.93 3.65 -4.42
CA GLN A 298 -9.72 4.12 -3.75
C GLN A 298 -9.77 5.63 -3.49
N ALA A 299 -10.94 6.16 -3.08
CA ALA A 299 -11.13 7.60 -2.94
C ALA A 299 -10.11 8.19 -1.95
N PHE A 300 -10.03 7.70 -0.73
CA PHE A 300 -9.06 8.20 0.25
C PHE A 300 -7.61 8.06 -0.20
N GLU A 301 -7.26 6.95 -0.87
CA GLU A 301 -5.91 6.77 -1.40
C GLU A 301 -5.52 7.86 -2.40
N LYS A 302 -6.46 8.27 -3.27
CA LYS A 302 -6.24 9.33 -4.27
C LYS A 302 -5.94 10.70 -3.68
N TYR A 303 -6.30 10.93 -2.41
CA TYR A 303 -6.12 12.22 -1.74
C TYR A 303 -4.79 12.26 -0.96
N ILE A 304 -4.18 11.10 -0.70
CA ILE A 304 -3.06 10.97 0.24
C ILE A 304 -1.81 10.41 -0.43
N SER A 305 -1.94 9.45 -1.35
CA SER A 305 -0.79 8.68 -1.79
C SER A 305 0.07 9.40 -2.84
N GLY A 306 1.36 9.10 -2.83
CA GLY A 306 2.34 9.67 -3.75
C GLY A 306 2.13 9.30 -5.23
N MET A 307 1.18 8.42 -5.56
CA MET A 307 0.78 8.21 -6.96
C MET A 307 -0.04 9.38 -7.52
N TYR A 308 -0.76 10.13 -6.67
CA TYR A 308 -1.78 11.08 -7.12
C TYR A 308 -1.46 12.54 -6.79
N LEU A 309 -0.62 12.82 -5.78
CA LEU A 309 -0.28 14.19 -5.38
C LEU A 309 0.32 15.00 -6.55
N GLY A 310 1.31 14.45 -7.26
CA GLY A 310 1.89 15.09 -8.44
C GLY A 310 0.86 15.37 -9.55
N GLU A 311 -0.13 14.49 -9.70
CA GLU A 311 -1.18 14.62 -10.71
C GLU A 311 -2.23 15.70 -10.34
N ILE A 312 -2.53 15.87 -9.05
CA ILE A 312 -3.36 16.99 -8.56
C ILE A 312 -2.65 18.31 -8.88
N VAL A 313 -1.36 18.44 -8.51
CA VAL A 313 -0.57 19.65 -8.79
C VAL A 313 -0.47 19.92 -10.29
N ARG A 314 -0.22 18.89 -11.10
CA ARG A 314 -0.17 19.02 -12.57
C ARG A 314 -1.49 19.58 -13.12
N ASN A 315 -2.63 19.14 -12.61
CA ASN A 315 -3.94 19.62 -13.04
C ASN A 315 -4.20 21.07 -12.62
N ILE A 316 -3.72 21.50 -11.45
CA ILE A 316 -3.74 22.90 -11.02
C ILE A 316 -2.87 23.76 -11.95
N LEU A 317 -1.64 23.32 -12.23
CA LEU A 317 -0.73 24.03 -13.13
C LEU A 317 -1.33 24.21 -14.52
N LEU A 318 -1.92 23.16 -15.10
CA LEU A 318 -2.61 23.26 -16.38
C LEU A 318 -3.77 24.25 -16.34
N ALA A 319 -4.60 24.24 -15.29
CA ALA A 319 -5.69 25.21 -15.16
C ALA A 319 -5.20 26.67 -15.15
N LEU A 320 -4.04 26.94 -14.53
CA LEU A 320 -3.43 28.27 -14.51
C LEU A 320 -2.71 28.63 -15.82
N ILE A 321 -2.14 27.66 -16.52
CA ILE A 321 -1.54 27.85 -17.86
C ILE A 321 -2.62 28.15 -18.88
N ASP A 322 -3.72 27.38 -18.86
CA ASP A 322 -4.82 27.45 -19.82
C ASP A 322 -5.84 28.56 -19.48
N ALA A 323 -5.60 29.32 -18.40
CA ALA A 323 -6.47 30.42 -17.99
C ALA A 323 -6.67 31.41 -19.15
N ALA A 324 -7.93 31.78 -19.39
CA ALA A 324 -8.35 32.67 -20.46
C ALA A 324 -9.17 33.84 -19.90
N PRO A 325 -9.10 35.05 -20.49
CA PRO A 325 -8.39 35.40 -21.74
C PRO A 325 -6.87 35.60 -21.59
N HIS A 326 -6.36 35.65 -20.36
CA HIS A 326 -4.94 35.84 -20.08
C HIS A 326 -4.39 34.66 -19.27
N PRO A 327 -3.34 33.98 -19.76
CA PRO A 327 -2.72 32.89 -19.02
C PRO A 327 -2.04 33.42 -17.75
N ILE A 328 -2.16 32.69 -16.65
CA ILE A 328 -1.57 33.06 -15.37
C ILE A 328 -0.13 32.55 -15.28
N LEU A 329 0.10 31.32 -15.73
CA LEU A 329 1.43 30.69 -15.73
C LEU A 329 2.00 30.53 -17.14
N PHE A 330 3.33 30.66 -17.22
CA PHE A 330 4.15 30.30 -18.38
C PHE A 330 3.70 30.85 -19.74
N LYS A 331 2.98 31.98 -19.75
CA LYS A 331 2.44 32.61 -20.97
C LYS A 331 1.59 31.63 -21.81
N GLY A 332 0.88 30.71 -21.16
CA GLY A 332 0.02 29.72 -21.82
C GLY A 332 0.77 28.58 -22.50
N LYS A 333 2.04 28.35 -22.14
CA LYS A 333 2.86 27.27 -22.72
C LYS A 333 3.19 26.22 -21.68
N ALA A 334 2.64 25.01 -21.85
CA ALA A 334 3.02 23.83 -21.10
C ALA A 334 4.10 23.03 -21.85
N SER A 335 4.99 22.37 -21.11
CA SER A 335 5.92 21.38 -21.69
C SER A 335 5.17 20.09 -22.03
N GLU A 336 5.81 19.22 -22.82
CA GLU A 336 5.26 17.88 -23.11
C GLU A 336 5.03 17.08 -21.81
N HIS A 337 5.95 17.18 -20.84
CA HIS A 337 5.82 16.51 -19.55
C HIS A 337 4.60 17.00 -18.77
N VAL A 338 4.39 18.32 -18.67
CA VAL A 338 3.22 18.86 -17.95
C VAL A 338 1.90 18.50 -18.64
N ASN A 339 1.88 18.42 -19.98
CA ASN A 339 0.70 18.00 -20.74
C ASN A 339 0.37 16.51 -20.60
N LYS A 340 1.37 15.67 -20.30
CA LYS A 340 1.20 14.23 -20.17
C LYS A 340 0.53 13.88 -18.83
N HIS A 341 -0.50 13.04 -18.85
CA HIS A 341 -1.10 12.47 -17.64
C HIS A 341 -0.05 11.67 -16.85
N TYR A 342 0.02 11.88 -15.53
CA TYR A 342 1.10 11.42 -14.65
C TYR A 342 2.51 11.88 -15.08
N GLY A 343 2.61 13.00 -15.79
CA GLY A 343 3.89 13.56 -16.23
C GLY A 343 4.65 14.34 -15.15
N LEU A 344 4.05 14.51 -13.96
CA LEU A 344 4.66 15.12 -12.79
C LEU A 344 4.53 14.14 -11.63
N ASP A 345 5.67 13.64 -11.14
CA ASP A 345 5.73 12.71 -10.02
C ASP A 345 5.76 13.43 -8.67
N THR A 346 5.56 12.69 -7.59
CA THR A 346 5.64 13.24 -6.24
C THR A 346 7.09 13.57 -5.83
N GLU A 347 8.10 13.01 -6.50
CA GLU A 347 9.51 13.35 -6.26
C GLU A 347 9.78 14.83 -6.58
N ILE A 348 9.22 15.34 -7.69
CA ILE A 348 9.28 16.76 -8.03
C ILE A 348 8.67 17.62 -6.92
N LEU A 349 7.58 17.20 -6.30
CA LEU A 349 6.95 17.95 -5.20
C LEU A 349 7.87 18.03 -3.98
N SER A 350 8.48 16.92 -3.58
CA SER A 350 9.45 16.91 -2.48
C SER A 350 10.64 17.83 -2.76
N LEU A 351 11.19 17.79 -3.99
CA LEU A 351 12.28 18.67 -4.39
C LEU A 351 11.88 20.15 -4.39
N MET A 352 10.63 20.47 -4.73
CA MET A 352 10.10 21.83 -4.69
C MET A 352 9.97 22.36 -3.26
N GLU A 353 9.49 21.53 -2.33
CA GLU A 353 9.39 21.88 -0.91
C GLU A 353 10.78 22.09 -0.28
N ASP A 354 11.72 21.15 -0.49
CA ASP A 354 13.11 21.28 0.00
C ASP A 354 13.78 22.57 -0.52
N ALA A 355 13.56 22.90 -1.79
CA ALA A 355 14.08 24.11 -2.41
C ALA A 355 13.40 25.40 -1.89
N TRP A 356 12.17 25.30 -1.37
CA TRP A 356 11.46 26.42 -0.76
C TRP A 356 11.92 26.66 0.67
N GLU A 357 12.02 25.61 1.48
CA GLU A 357 12.45 25.66 2.88
C GLU A 357 13.92 26.09 3.03
N SER A 358 14.78 25.70 2.08
CA SER A 358 16.20 26.07 2.09
C SER A 358 16.48 27.55 1.79
N LYS A 359 15.46 28.37 1.52
CA LYS A 359 15.65 29.81 1.29
C LYS A 359 15.80 30.58 2.60
N PRO A 360 16.71 31.57 2.67
CA PRO A 360 16.93 32.35 3.90
C PRO A 360 15.73 33.16 4.40
N ASP A 361 14.69 33.36 3.59
CA ASP A 361 13.44 34.07 3.94
C ASP A 361 12.21 33.12 4.04
N GLY A 362 12.41 31.82 4.25
CA GLY A 362 11.31 30.86 4.47
C GLY A 362 10.54 31.12 5.78
N PRO A 363 9.26 30.72 5.89
CA PRO A 363 8.48 30.93 7.11
C PRO A 363 9.09 30.16 8.31
N PRO A 364 9.05 30.72 9.54
CA PRO A 364 9.46 29.99 10.72
C PRO A 364 8.45 28.88 11.03
N HIS A 365 8.96 27.70 11.40
CA HIS A 365 8.19 26.53 11.84
C HIS A 365 7.20 26.82 12.97
#